data_AF-A0AAQ3MYS6-F1
#
_entry.id   AF-A0AAQ3MYS6-F1
#
_cell.length_a   1.000
_cell.length_b   1.000
_cell.length_c   1.000
_cell.angle_alpha   90.00
_cell.angle_beta   90.00
_cell.angle_gamma   90.00
#
_symmetry.space_group_name_H-M   'P 1'
#
loop_
_entity.id
_entity.type
_entity.pdbx_description
1 polymer ?
#
loop_
_entity_poly.entity_id
_entity_poly.type
_entity_poly.pdbx_seq_one_letter_code
_entity_poly.pdbx_strand_id
1 'polypeptide(L)'
;MEETTYSIASSSYPTKKAIIKLLTIHLFLFLSLHVSDVRAQKTPSSSSLELESCDGVFISYALVSREKEYPHVNNASKQAWAFKAEATLTNVGDEEVQGWKMFVGFQHREILVSADGAILIDAGDFPAEVGNGTTMVGSTVADLKTAIGTAGDLNQMSAKIDIVGTQFGLGVGATPMPKTITLQNDGFKCPAPTRKGNIRIRAFFSSLTS
;
A
#
# COMPACT_ATOMS: atom_id res chain seq x y z
N MET A 1 54.04 66.66 -7.05
CA MET A 1 54.47 65.61 -6.12
C MET A 1 53.25 64.70 -6.03
N GLU A 2 53.17 63.55 -6.69
CA GLU A 2 54.19 62.54 -6.94
C GLU A 2 53.71 61.68 -8.11
N GLU A 3 54.61 61.36 -9.03
CA GLU A 3 54.40 60.51 -10.20
C GLU A 3 54.46 59.05 -9.74
N THR A 4 53.33 58.32 -9.74
CA THR A 4 53.32 56.92 -9.32
C THR A 4 53.35 56.00 -10.53
N THR A 5 54.56 55.56 -10.86
CA THR A 5 54.91 54.51 -11.82
C THR A 5 54.20 53.20 -11.47
N TYR A 6 53.32 52.71 -12.36
CA TYR A 6 52.75 51.37 -12.28
C TYR A 6 53.71 50.35 -12.91
N SER A 7 54.29 49.47 -12.09
CA SER A 7 55.09 48.33 -12.55
C SER A 7 54.18 47.22 -13.07
N ILE A 8 54.39 46.79 -14.32
CA ILE A 8 53.73 45.63 -14.92
C ILE A 8 54.38 44.37 -14.32
N ALA A 9 53.65 43.62 -13.48
CA ALA A 9 54.05 42.28 -13.06
C ALA A 9 53.89 41.32 -14.25
N SER A 10 54.96 40.58 -14.58
CA SER A 10 54.92 39.61 -15.70
C SER A 10 54.01 38.43 -15.35
N SER A 11 53.08 38.14 -16.24
CA SER A 11 52.23 36.96 -16.19
C SER A 11 53.08 35.72 -16.50
N SER A 12 53.32 34.88 -15.50
CA SER A 12 53.95 33.57 -15.66
C SER A 12 52.92 32.61 -16.26
N TYR A 13 53.04 32.33 -17.56
CA TYR A 13 52.24 31.32 -18.23
C TYR A 13 52.60 29.92 -17.70
N PRO A 14 51.63 29.09 -17.29
CA PRO A 14 51.91 27.75 -16.80
C PRO A 14 52.54 26.90 -17.92
N THR A 15 53.64 26.24 -17.59
CA THR A 15 54.38 25.37 -18.52
C THR A 15 53.47 24.25 -19.07
N LYS A 16 53.74 23.76 -20.29
CA LYS A 16 52.94 22.70 -20.95
C LYS A 16 52.67 21.48 -20.06
N LYS A 17 53.59 21.15 -19.14
CA LYS A 17 53.42 20.07 -18.15
C LYS A 17 52.31 20.35 -17.12
N ALA A 18 52.16 21.60 -16.68
CA ALA A 18 51.09 22.00 -15.77
C ALA A 18 49.72 21.99 -16.46
N ILE A 19 49.67 22.38 -17.74
CA ILE A 19 48.45 22.32 -18.56
C ILE A 19 48.00 20.87 -18.78
N ILE A 20 48.93 19.96 -19.10
CA ILE A 20 48.62 18.52 -19.26
C ILE A 20 48.10 17.91 -17.96
N LYS A 21 48.70 18.25 -16.80
CA LYS A 21 48.21 17.81 -15.49
C LYS A 21 46.81 18.33 -15.16
N LEU A 22 46.52 19.60 -15.49
CA LEU A 22 45.21 20.18 -15.26
C LEU A 22 44.13 19.54 -16.17
N LEU A 23 44.48 19.26 -17.43
CA LEU A 23 43.63 18.55 -18.38
C LEU A 23 43.36 17.10 -17.96
N THR A 24 44.35 16.40 -17.41
CA THR A 24 44.15 15.03 -16.91
C THR A 24 43.26 15.01 -15.67
N ILE A 25 43.40 15.97 -14.75
CA ILE A 25 42.53 16.09 -13.58
C ILE A 25 41.09 16.41 -13.98
N HIS A 26 40.88 17.33 -14.94
CA HIS A 26 39.54 17.62 -15.45
C HIS A 26 38.92 16.44 -16.20
N LEU A 27 39.69 15.71 -17.01
CA LEU A 27 39.21 14.50 -17.67
C LEU A 27 38.80 13.41 -16.66
N PHE A 28 39.53 13.27 -15.55
CA PHE A 28 39.22 12.31 -14.49
C PHE A 28 37.98 12.72 -13.67
N LEU A 29 37.80 14.02 -13.39
CA LEU A 29 36.56 14.54 -12.79
C LEU A 29 35.35 14.40 -13.73
N PHE A 30 35.53 14.62 -15.04
CA PHE A 30 34.45 14.46 -16.02
C PHE A 30 34.01 13.00 -16.18
N LEU A 31 34.95 12.04 -16.15
CA LEU A 31 34.62 10.61 -16.17
C LEU A 31 33.84 10.17 -14.92
N SER A 32 34.10 10.79 -13.77
CA SER A 32 33.44 10.43 -12.51
C SER A 32 32.00 10.96 -12.41
N LEU A 33 31.65 11.98 -13.19
CA LEU A 33 30.30 12.58 -13.23
C LEU A 33 29.34 11.89 -14.23
N HIS A 34 29.82 10.97 -15.06
CA HIS A 34 28.99 10.24 -16.03
C HIS A 34 28.51 8.85 -15.58
N VAL A 35 28.79 8.43 -14.35
CA VAL A 35 28.14 7.26 -13.75
C VAL A 35 26.89 7.72 -13.00
N SER A 36 25.90 8.16 -13.75
CA SER A 36 24.56 8.41 -13.21
C SER A 36 23.58 7.40 -13.82
N ASP A 37 22.92 6.69 -12.91
CA ASP A 37 21.62 6.04 -13.07
C ASP A 37 21.57 4.74 -13.90
N VAL A 38 22.12 3.65 -13.35
CA VAL A 38 21.49 2.34 -13.55
C VAL A 38 20.22 2.36 -12.70
N ARG A 39 19.12 2.80 -13.31
CA ARG A 39 17.78 2.61 -12.74
C ARG A 39 17.64 1.13 -12.48
N ALA A 40 17.68 0.72 -11.22
CA ALA A 40 17.23 -0.59 -10.81
C ALA A 40 15.75 -0.67 -11.23
N GLN A 41 15.49 -1.24 -12.40
CA GLN A 41 14.14 -1.52 -12.86
C GLN A 41 13.60 -2.55 -11.89
N LYS A 42 12.88 -2.07 -10.88
CA LYS A 42 12.12 -2.89 -9.94
C LYS A 42 11.23 -3.78 -10.79
N THR A 43 11.59 -5.05 -10.91
CA THR A 43 10.74 -6.04 -11.58
C THR A 43 9.35 -5.87 -11.00
N PRO A 44 8.32 -5.60 -11.83
CA PRO A 44 6.99 -5.35 -11.32
C PRO A 44 6.58 -6.55 -10.49
N SER A 45 6.25 -6.32 -9.21
CA SER A 45 5.78 -7.39 -8.35
C SER A 45 4.48 -7.93 -8.94
N SER A 46 4.18 -9.21 -8.74
CA SER A 46 2.91 -9.80 -9.21
C SER A 46 1.67 -8.97 -8.82
N SER A 47 1.75 -8.19 -7.74
CA SER A 47 0.69 -7.27 -7.32
C SER A 47 0.55 -6.01 -8.19
N SER A 48 1.64 -5.48 -8.76
CA SER A 48 1.56 -4.31 -9.65
C SER A 48 1.04 -4.69 -11.03
N LEU A 49 1.43 -5.85 -11.55
CA LEU A 49 0.90 -6.36 -12.83
C LEU A 49 -0.61 -6.60 -12.79
N GLU A 50 -1.11 -7.07 -11.65
CA GLU A 50 -2.54 -7.24 -11.43
C GLU A 50 -3.26 -5.89 -11.37
N LEU A 51 -2.73 -4.92 -10.61
CA LEU A 51 -3.30 -3.58 -10.53
C LEU A 51 -3.33 -2.85 -11.89
N GLU A 52 -2.32 -3.07 -12.74
CA GLU A 52 -2.26 -2.50 -14.09
C GLU A 52 -3.28 -3.09 -15.07
N SER A 53 -3.87 -4.25 -14.76
CA SER A 53 -4.91 -4.88 -15.59
C SER A 53 -6.33 -4.54 -15.17
N CYS A 54 -6.52 -3.60 -14.24
CA CYS A 54 -7.81 -3.36 -13.59
C CYS A 54 -8.43 -2.02 -13.94
N ASP A 55 -9.73 -2.05 -14.18
CA ASP A 55 -10.58 -0.96 -14.67
C ASP A 55 -11.73 -0.64 -13.69
N GLY A 56 -11.40 -0.55 -12.40
CA GLY A 56 -12.39 -0.26 -11.36
C GLY A 56 -11.79 -0.28 -9.95
N VAL A 57 -12.42 -0.95 -9.00
CA VAL A 57 -11.91 -1.01 -7.62
C VAL A 57 -11.10 -2.28 -7.38
N PHE A 58 -9.90 -2.12 -6.85
CA PHE A 58 -9.10 -3.21 -6.34
C PHE A 58 -9.20 -3.29 -4.82
N ILE A 59 -9.59 -4.44 -4.31
CA ILE A 59 -9.63 -4.71 -2.87
C ILE A 59 -8.59 -5.77 -2.52
N SER A 60 -7.83 -5.53 -1.46
CA SER A 60 -6.92 -6.50 -0.87
C SER A 60 -7.14 -6.65 0.63
N TYR A 61 -6.95 -7.86 1.13
CA TYR A 61 -6.92 -8.17 2.56
C TYR A 61 -5.69 -9.01 2.84
N ALA A 62 -4.92 -8.64 3.85
CA ALA A 62 -3.74 -9.35 4.30
C ALA A 62 -3.79 -9.62 5.79
N LEU A 63 -3.57 -10.88 6.19
CA LEU A 63 -3.24 -11.19 7.58
C LEU A 63 -1.81 -10.70 7.88
N VAL A 64 -1.66 -9.83 8.88
CA VAL A 64 -0.38 -9.25 9.29
C VAL A 64 0.26 -10.09 10.39
N SER A 65 -0.48 -10.39 11.45
CA SER A 65 0.03 -11.19 12.56
C SER A 65 -1.08 -11.98 13.24
N ARG A 66 -0.67 -13.05 13.92
CA ARG A 66 -1.56 -13.85 14.76
C ARG A 66 -0.79 -14.37 15.97
N GLU A 67 -1.34 -14.19 17.15
CA GLU A 67 -0.71 -14.56 18.42
C GLU A 67 -1.71 -15.29 19.32
N LYS A 68 -1.22 -16.28 20.06
CA LYS A 68 -2.04 -17.03 21.01
C LYS A 68 -2.38 -16.10 22.18
N GLU A 69 -3.67 -15.94 22.47
CA GLU A 69 -4.13 -15.01 23.50
C GLU A 69 -4.67 -15.77 24.73
N TYR A 70 -4.67 -15.10 25.89
CA TYR A 70 -5.28 -15.63 27.09
C TYR A 70 -6.81 -15.79 26.95
N PRO A 71 -7.42 -16.77 27.64
CA PRO A 71 -6.76 -17.82 28.39
C PRO A 71 -6.14 -18.88 27.48
N HIS A 72 -4.99 -19.42 27.88
CA HIS A 72 -4.36 -20.53 27.17
C HIS A 72 -5.07 -21.84 27.51
N VAL A 73 -5.72 -22.44 26.53
CA VAL A 73 -6.46 -23.70 26.66
C VAL A 73 -5.93 -24.76 25.70
N ASN A 74 -6.10 -26.02 26.06
CA ASN A 74 -5.71 -27.16 25.21
C ASN A 74 -6.72 -27.43 24.09
N ASN A 75 -7.98 -26.99 24.28
CA ASN A 75 -9.02 -27.16 23.26
C ASN A 75 -8.85 -26.13 22.15
N ALA A 76 -8.35 -26.57 20.98
CA ALA A 76 -8.10 -25.71 19.82
C ALA A 76 -9.35 -24.93 19.36
N SER A 77 -10.54 -25.50 19.51
CA SER A 77 -11.79 -24.82 19.14
C SER A 77 -12.15 -23.67 20.07
N LYS A 78 -11.67 -23.71 21.33
CA LYS A 78 -11.90 -22.67 22.35
C LYS A 78 -10.73 -21.70 22.50
N GLN A 79 -9.56 -22.03 21.96
CA GLN A 79 -8.39 -21.17 22.04
C GLN A 79 -8.60 -19.85 21.28
N ALA A 80 -8.46 -18.73 21.98
CA ALA A 80 -8.45 -17.39 21.43
C ALA A 80 -7.11 -17.06 20.77
N TRP A 81 -7.16 -16.33 19.67
CA TRP A 81 -5.99 -15.81 18.99
C TRP A 81 -6.22 -14.36 18.63
N ALA A 82 -5.37 -13.47 19.14
CA ALA A 82 -5.31 -12.10 18.67
C ALA A 82 -4.78 -12.09 17.24
N PHE A 83 -5.36 -11.28 16.38
CA PHE A 83 -4.90 -11.09 15.02
C PHE A 83 -4.84 -9.60 14.66
N LYS A 84 -3.94 -9.31 13.72
CA LYS A 84 -3.89 -8.03 13.00
C LYS A 84 -4.02 -8.31 11.52
N ALA A 85 -4.79 -7.49 10.83
CA ALA A 85 -4.95 -7.55 9.39
C ALA A 85 -4.98 -6.15 8.79
N GLU A 86 -4.68 -6.06 7.50
CA GLU A 86 -4.76 -4.84 6.72
C GLU A 86 -5.70 -5.09 5.55
N ALA A 87 -6.68 -4.22 5.36
CA ALA A 87 -7.49 -4.18 4.16
C ALA A 87 -7.22 -2.88 3.38
N THR A 88 -7.21 -2.96 2.05
CA THR A 88 -7.05 -1.79 1.19
C THR A 88 -8.10 -1.81 0.09
N LEU A 89 -8.68 -0.65 -0.19
CA LEU A 89 -9.45 -0.40 -1.39
C LEU A 89 -8.73 0.64 -2.22
N THR A 90 -8.56 0.41 -3.51
CA THR A 90 -7.92 1.36 -4.43
C THR A 90 -8.77 1.48 -5.68
N ASN A 91 -9.21 2.71 -5.98
CA ASN A 91 -9.93 3.01 -7.21
C ASN A 91 -8.93 3.26 -8.35
N VAL A 92 -8.87 2.31 -9.29
CA VAL A 92 -8.12 2.42 -10.55
C VAL A 92 -9.06 2.57 -11.75
N GLY A 93 -10.35 2.77 -11.52
CA GLY A 93 -11.34 3.08 -12.54
C GLY A 93 -11.39 4.56 -12.93
N ASP A 94 -12.29 4.86 -13.86
CA ASP A 94 -12.58 6.20 -14.37
C ASP A 94 -13.79 6.87 -13.70
N GLU A 95 -14.49 6.15 -12.82
CA GLU A 95 -15.62 6.63 -12.01
C GLU A 95 -15.28 6.68 -10.52
N GLU A 96 -15.78 7.71 -9.83
CA GLU A 96 -15.60 7.87 -8.39
C GLU A 96 -16.48 6.89 -7.60
N VAL A 97 -15.92 6.28 -6.54
CA VAL A 97 -16.68 5.42 -5.63
C VAL A 97 -17.08 6.23 -4.42
N GLN A 98 -18.31 6.74 -4.43
CA GLN A 98 -18.87 7.50 -3.33
C GLN A 98 -19.32 6.56 -2.20
N GLY A 99 -18.94 6.88 -0.96
CA GLY A 99 -19.32 6.15 0.24
C GLY A 99 -19.08 4.65 0.11
N TRP A 100 -17.83 4.24 -0.11
CA TRP A 100 -17.52 2.83 -0.34
C TRP A 100 -18.00 1.95 0.82
N LYS A 101 -18.49 0.75 0.48
CA LYS A 101 -19.03 -0.26 1.40
C LYS A 101 -18.31 -1.58 1.16
N MET A 102 -17.40 -1.93 2.05
CA MET A 102 -16.65 -3.18 1.97
C MET A 102 -17.25 -4.19 2.95
N PHE A 103 -17.76 -5.30 2.42
CA PHE A 103 -18.14 -6.44 3.26
C PHE A 103 -16.98 -7.42 3.40
N VAL A 104 -16.70 -7.80 4.65
CA VAL A 104 -15.72 -8.82 5.00
C VAL A 104 -16.45 -10.00 5.62
N GLY A 105 -16.43 -11.15 4.94
CA GLY A 105 -17.10 -12.36 5.40
C GLY A 105 -16.21 -13.16 6.36
N PHE A 106 -16.06 -12.69 7.59
CA PHE A 106 -15.45 -13.43 8.69
C PHE A 106 -16.12 -14.81 8.91
N GLN A 107 -15.38 -15.80 9.45
CA GLN A 107 -15.84 -17.21 9.50
C GLN A 107 -15.28 -18.06 10.66
N HIS A 108 -14.56 -17.45 11.58
CA HIS A 108 -13.86 -18.07 12.71
C HIS A 108 -14.30 -17.49 14.07
N ARG A 109 -15.56 -17.02 14.16
CA ARG A 109 -16.15 -16.38 15.35
C ARG A 109 -15.36 -15.15 15.80
N GLU A 110 -15.01 -14.32 14.83
CA GLU A 110 -14.18 -13.16 15.04
C GLU A 110 -14.90 -12.10 15.85
N ILE A 111 -14.14 -11.45 16.72
CA ILE A 111 -14.52 -10.26 17.46
C ILE A 111 -13.54 -9.18 17.04
N LEU A 112 -14.03 -8.07 16.48
CA LEU A 112 -13.17 -6.93 16.18
C LEU A 112 -13.06 -6.05 17.40
N VAL A 113 -11.85 -5.55 17.65
CA VAL A 113 -11.53 -4.59 18.71
C VAL A 113 -11.29 -3.21 18.11
N SER A 114 -10.77 -3.13 16.88
CA SER A 114 -10.68 -1.89 16.11
C SER A 114 -10.65 -2.15 14.60
N ALA A 115 -10.98 -1.12 13.83
CA ALA A 115 -10.86 -1.07 12.37
C ALA A 115 -10.48 0.36 11.94
N ASP A 116 -9.24 0.76 12.22
CA ASP A 116 -8.78 2.13 12.01
C ASP A 116 -8.84 2.49 10.52
N GLY A 117 -9.50 3.60 10.18
CA GLY A 117 -9.79 4.00 8.79
C GLY A 117 -11.21 3.67 8.32
N ALA A 118 -11.98 2.91 9.11
CA ALA A 118 -13.37 2.60 8.83
C ALA A 118 -14.28 2.67 10.07
N ILE A 119 -15.58 2.60 9.85
CA ILE A 119 -16.60 2.31 10.86
C ILE A 119 -17.44 1.09 10.43
N LEU A 120 -17.95 0.34 11.40
CA LEU A 120 -18.88 -0.77 11.15
C LEU A 120 -20.31 -0.22 11.03
N ILE A 121 -21.08 -0.69 10.05
CA ILE A 121 -22.46 -0.21 9.83
C ILE A 121 -23.55 -1.27 10.09
N ASP A 122 -23.18 -2.54 10.16
CA ASP A 122 -24.08 -3.68 10.38
C ASP A 122 -23.70 -4.49 11.63
N ALA A 123 -22.77 -3.98 12.43
CA ALA A 123 -22.37 -4.53 13.72
C ALA A 123 -22.48 -3.46 14.82
N GLY A 124 -22.46 -3.88 16.09
CA GLY A 124 -22.45 -2.98 17.24
C GLY A 124 -21.10 -2.27 17.44
N ASP A 125 -21.00 -1.52 18.54
CA ASP A 125 -19.76 -0.85 18.93
C ASP A 125 -18.64 -1.85 19.22
N PHE A 126 -17.39 -1.42 19.06
CA PHE A 126 -16.23 -2.22 19.45
C PHE A 126 -16.19 -2.43 20.98
N PRO A 127 -15.87 -3.64 21.47
CA PRO A 127 -15.59 -4.84 20.70
C PRO A 127 -16.85 -5.46 20.09
N ALA A 128 -16.81 -5.76 18.78
CA ALA A 128 -17.97 -6.18 17.99
C ALA A 128 -17.85 -7.63 17.53
N GLU A 129 -18.88 -8.43 17.76
CA GLU A 129 -18.96 -9.80 17.24
C GLU A 129 -19.31 -9.78 15.74
N VAL A 130 -18.40 -10.25 14.90
CA VAL A 130 -18.53 -10.17 13.44
C VAL A 130 -18.42 -11.53 12.77
N GLY A 131 -18.59 -12.63 13.50
CA GLY A 131 -18.35 -13.99 13.00
C GLY A 131 -19.17 -14.42 11.77
N ASN A 132 -20.22 -13.68 11.41
CA ASN A 132 -21.03 -13.87 10.19
C ASN A 132 -20.66 -12.88 9.06
N GLY A 133 -19.61 -12.09 9.27
CA GLY A 133 -19.20 -10.95 8.47
C GLY A 133 -19.75 -9.62 8.96
N THR A 134 -19.16 -8.54 8.45
CA THR A 134 -19.58 -7.16 8.71
C THR A 134 -19.21 -6.29 7.51
N THR A 135 -19.93 -5.17 7.37
CA THR A 135 -19.72 -4.13 6.39
C THR A 135 -19.03 -2.94 7.04
N MET A 136 -17.93 -2.53 6.41
CA MET A 136 -17.13 -1.38 6.78
C MET A 136 -17.33 -0.26 5.76
N VAL A 137 -17.39 0.98 6.24
CA VAL A 137 -17.40 2.19 5.40
C VAL A 137 -16.32 3.15 5.86
N GLY A 138 -15.86 4.02 4.95
CA GLY A 138 -14.76 4.92 5.23
C GLY A 138 -15.05 5.94 6.32
N SER A 139 -14.11 6.10 7.26
CA SER A 139 -14.16 7.13 8.29
C SER A 139 -13.19 8.29 8.02
N THR A 140 -12.04 8.00 7.42
CA THR A 140 -11.01 8.99 7.06
C THR A 140 -11.08 9.36 5.58
N VAL A 141 -11.20 8.35 4.72
CA VAL A 141 -11.39 8.48 3.27
C VAL A 141 -12.76 7.86 2.95
N ALA A 142 -13.81 8.67 2.92
CA ALA A 142 -15.19 8.19 2.69
C ALA A 142 -15.48 7.86 1.22
N ASP A 143 -14.85 8.60 0.30
CA ASP A 143 -15.00 8.45 -1.14
C ASP A 143 -13.64 8.10 -1.77
N LEU A 144 -13.63 7.23 -2.78
CA LEU A 144 -12.43 6.89 -3.55
C LEU A 144 -12.46 7.62 -4.89
N LYS A 145 -11.66 8.68 -5.00
CA LYS A 145 -11.54 9.47 -6.23
C LYS A 145 -10.83 8.70 -7.34
N THR A 146 -11.00 9.15 -8.57
CA THR A 146 -10.36 8.54 -9.74
C THR A 146 -8.90 8.97 -9.86
N ALA A 147 -8.09 8.16 -10.52
CA ALA A 147 -6.71 8.53 -10.85
C ALA A 147 -6.64 9.74 -11.79
N ILE A 148 -7.67 9.91 -12.65
CA ILE A 148 -7.81 11.05 -13.57
C ILE A 148 -7.98 12.36 -12.79
N GLY A 149 -8.94 12.40 -11.86
CA GLY A 149 -9.26 13.61 -11.09
C GLY A 149 -8.20 13.99 -10.05
N THR A 150 -7.35 13.05 -9.66
CA THR A 150 -6.34 13.23 -8.61
C THR A 150 -4.91 13.22 -9.11
N ALA A 151 -4.70 13.09 -10.42
CA ALA A 151 -3.38 12.88 -11.03
C ALA A 151 -2.57 11.73 -10.39
N GLY A 152 -3.26 10.66 -9.98
CA GLY A 152 -2.62 9.48 -9.38
C GLY A 152 -2.36 9.55 -7.88
N ASP A 153 -2.95 10.49 -7.13
CA ASP A 153 -2.74 10.59 -5.68
C ASP A 153 -3.42 9.45 -4.89
N LEU A 154 -2.62 8.48 -4.47
CA LEU A 154 -3.03 7.32 -3.68
C LEU A 154 -3.80 7.68 -2.39
N ASN A 155 -3.51 8.84 -1.78
CA ASN A 155 -4.19 9.25 -0.54
C ASN A 155 -5.67 9.61 -0.76
N GLN A 156 -6.06 9.87 -2.01
CA GLN A 156 -7.41 10.24 -2.40
C GLN A 156 -8.14 9.14 -3.17
N MET A 157 -7.41 8.23 -3.81
CA MET A 157 -7.99 7.08 -4.52
C MET A 157 -7.99 5.79 -3.70
N SER A 158 -7.32 5.75 -2.54
CA SER A 158 -7.23 4.55 -1.72
C SER A 158 -7.66 4.78 -0.27
N ALA A 159 -8.33 3.78 0.29
CA ALA A 159 -8.58 3.64 1.71
C ALA A 159 -7.76 2.47 2.25
N LYS A 160 -7.15 2.66 3.42
CA LYS A 160 -6.47 1.61 4.18
C LYS A 160 -7.19 1.44 5.51
N ILE A 161 -7.41 0.19 5.91
CA ILE A 161 -8.05 -0.21 7.15
C ILE A 161 -7.11 -1.13 7.93
N ASP A 162 -6.70 -0.70 9.12
CA ASP A 162 -5.93 -1.52 10.06
C ASP A 162 -6.90 -2.20 11.04
N ILE A 163 -6.99 -3.52 10.97
CA ILE A 163 -7.97 -4.34 11.69
C ILE A 163 -7.27 -5.07 12.83
N VAL A 164 -7.82 -4.94 14.04
CA VAL A 164 -7.39 -5.71 15.21
C VAL A 164 -8.58 -6.48 15.75
N GLY A 165 -8.37 -7.75 16.06
CA GLY A 165 -9.43 -8.57 16.63
C GLY A 165 -8.93 -9.86 17.26
N THR A 166 -9.89 -10.63 17.75
CA THR A 166 -9.70 -11.97 18.29
C THR A 166 -10.49 -12.97 17.45
N GLN A 167 -9.97 -14.17 17.29
CA GLN A 167 -10.63 -15.26 16.57
C GLN A 167 -10.43 -16.60 17.27
N PHE A 168 -11.21 -17.62 16.87
CA PHE A 168 -11.20 -18.92 17.53
C PHE A 168 -11.13 -20.06 16.51
N GLY A 169 -11.04 -21.30 16.99
CA GLY A 169 -11.27 -22.46 16.12
C GLY A 169 -10.05 -23.00 15.39
N LEU A 170 -8.93 -22.27 15.38
CA LEU A 170 -7.81 -22.54 14.47
C LEU A 170 -6.53 -22.94 15.21
N GLY A 171 -5.85 -23.97 14.71
CA GLY A 171 -4.57 -24.45 15.26
C GLY A 171 -3.41 -23.45 15.10
N VAL A 172 -2.27 -23.71 15.74
CA VAL A 172 -1.12 -22.78 15.84
C VAL A 172 -0.59 -22.31 14.48
N GLY A 173 -0.51 -23.20 13.49
CA GLY A 173 -0.01 -22.87 12.14
C GLY A 173 -1.07 -22.40 11.14
N ALA A 174 -2.32 -22.25 11.56
CA ALA A 174 -3.40 -21.86 10.64
C ALA A 174 -3.33 -20.36 10.30
N THR A 175 -3.65 -20.06 9.04
CA THR A 175 -3.76 -18.69 8.54
C THR A 175 -5.25 -18.35 8.38
N PRO A 176 -5.87 -17.69 9.36
CA PRO A 176 -7.24 -17.22 9.22
C PRO A 176 -7.36 -16.25 8.07
N MET A 177 -8.28 -16.55 7.17
CA MET A 177 -8.65 -15.64 6.10
C MET A 177 -10.16 -15.52 6.11
N PRO A 178 -10.71 -14.34 5.79
CA PRO A 178 -12.14 -14.24 5.57
C PRO A 178 -12.58 -15.20 4.46
N LYS A 179 -13.85 -15.59 4.50
CA LYS A 179 -14.49 -16.42 3.49
C LYS A 179 -14.60 -15.68 2.17
N THR A 180 -14.94 -14.39 2.25
CA THR A 180 -15.11 -13.51 1.09
C THR A 180 -14.78 -12.07 1.47
N ILE A 181 -14.50 -11.26 0.44
CA ILE A 181 -14.40 -9.81 0.54
C ILE A 181 -15.08 -9.22 -0.70
N THR A 182 -15.99 -8.27 -0.51
CA THR A 182 -16.80 -7.72 -1.60
C THR A 182 -17.04 -6.23 -1.45
N LEU A 183 -17.00 -5.50 -2.56
CA LEU A 183 -17.58 -4.16 -2.65
C LEU A 183 -19.10 -4.31 -2.78
N GLN A 184 -19.86 -3.60 -1.95
CA GLN A 184 -21.33 -3.60 -1.96
C GLN A 184 -21.94 -2.36 -2.60
N ASN A 185 -21.11 -1.46 -3.15
CA ASN A 185 -21.60 -0.32 -3.92
C ASN A 185 -22.30 -0.81 -5.19
N ASP A 186 -23.45 -0.20 -5.51
CA ASP A 186 -24.12 -0.40 -6.80
C ASP A 186 -23.22 0.07 -7.94
N GLY A 187 -23.44 -0.46 -9.15
CA GLY A 187 -22.66 -0.04 -10.32
C GLY A 187 -21.38 -0.84 -10.57
N PHE A 188 -21.01 -1.79 -9.69
CA PHE A 188 -19.79 -2.59 -9.85
C PHE A 188 -20.09 -4.08 -9.99
N LYS A 189 -19.36 -4.77 -10.89
CA LYS A 189 -19.45 -6.23 -11.11
C LYS A 189 -18.29 -6.95 -10.42
N CYS A 190 -18.63 -8.02 -9.71
CA CYS A 190 -17.69 -8.77 -8.88
C CYS A 190 -17.38 -10.15 -9.50
N PRO A 191 -16.16 -10.40 -10.02
CA PRO A 191 -15.64 -11.76 -10.08
C PRO A 191 -15.36 -12.28 -8.66
N ALA A 192 -15.33 -13.60 -8.50
CA ALA A 192 -15.04 -14.21 -7.20
C ALA A 192 -13.63 -13.81 -6.71
N PRO A 193 -13.44 -13.51 -5.41
CA PRO A 193 -12.14 -13.16 -4.86
C PRO A 193 -11.12 -14.29 -5.06
N THR A 194 -9.88 -13.93 -5.38
CA THR A 194 -8.78 -14.88 -5.55
C THR A 194 -7.87 -14.89 -4.32
N ARG A 195 -7.51 -16.09 -3.84
CA ARG A 195 -6.51 -16.27 -2.77
C ARG A 195 -5.11 -16.24 -3.36
N LYS A 196 -4.23 -15.41 -2.78
CA LYS A 196 -2.82 -15.27 -3.18
C LYS A 196 -1.95 -15.74 -2.02
N GLY A 197 -1.49 -16.99 -2.10
CA GLY A 197 -0.86 -17.67 -0.97
C GLY A 197 -1.87 -17.94 0.14
N ASN A 198 -1.38 -18.07 1.37
CA ASN A 198 -2.19 -18.35 2.56
C ASN A 198 -2.66 -17.09 3.29
N ILE A 199 -1.96 -15.95 3.15
CA ILE A 199 -2.17 -14.73 3.95
C ILE A 199 -2.91 -13.60 3.23
N ARG A 200 -3.24 -13.73 1.94
CA ARG A 200 -3.89 -12.66 1.17
C ARG A 200 -5.08 -13.11 0.33
N ILE A 201 -6.14 -12.31 0.34
CA ILE A 201 -7.27 -12.39 -0.59
C ILE A 201 -7.36 -11.08 -1.35
N ARG A 202 -7.69 -11.15 -2.64
CA ARG A 202 -7.91 -9.97 -3.48
C ARG A 202 -9.17 -10.11 -4.31
N ALA A 203 -9.81 -9.00 -4.59
CA ALA A 203 -10.96 -8.91 -5.47
C ALA A 203 -10.83 -7.67 -6.35
N PHE A 204 -11.31 -7.79 -7.59
CA PHE A 204 -11.35 -6.71 -8.56
C PHE A 204 -12.80 -6.42 -8.89
N PHE A 205 -13.18 -5.17 -9.05
CA PHE A 205 -14.57 -4.79 -9.30
C PHE A 205 -14.59 -3.84 -10.47
N SER A 206 -15.06 -4.30 -11.63
CA SER A 206 -15.18 -3.46 -12.82
C SER A 206 -16.49 -2.67 -12.77
N SER A 207 -16.49 -1.42 -13.25
CA SER A 207 -17.74 -0.65 -13.36
C SER A 207 -18.67 -1.29 -14.40
N LEU A 208 -19.98 -1.16 -14.19
CA LEU A 208 -21.04 -1.65 -15.08
C LEU A 208 -21.24 -0.78 -16.33
N THR A 209 -20.68 0.42 -16.33
CA THR A 209 -20.77 1.41 -17.41
C THR A 209 -19.62 1.32 -18.42
N SER A 210 -18.60 0.51 -18.13
CA SER A 210 -17.43 0.24 -18.99
C SER A 210 -17.70 -0.86 -20.03
#